data_AF-A0A2U0RYJ4-F1
#
_entry.id   AF-A0A2U0RYJ4-F1
#
_cell.length_a   1.000
_cell.length_b   1.000
_cell.length_c   1.000
_cell.angle_alpha   90.00
_cell.angle_beta   90.00
_cell.angle_gamma   90.00
#
_symmetry.space_group_name_H-M   'P 1'
#
loop_
_entity.id
_entity.type
_entity.pdbx_description
1 polymer ?
#
loop_
_entity_poly.entity_id
_entity_poly.type
_entity_poly.pdbx_seq_one_letter_code
_entity_poly.pdbx_strand_id
1 'polypeptide(L)'
;MKLPNKDLKKLLGCIRKDARVVVSPQLGFDAGVHLIDEDRYLVVSTDPCLGVPEEWFGWLLVNYVASDVALFGAKMEFCTLNLLSSPTTKASVFQKIMKQACDAAQELGAAIVTGHTGTYEGVSTLVGV
;
A
#
# COMPACT_ATOMS: atom_id res chain seq x y z
N MET A 1 -13.24 6.50 -6.53
CA MET A 1 -13.04 7.80 -7.19
C MET A 1 -11.94 8.56 -6.45
N LYS A 2 -10.94 9.12 -7.15
CA LYS A 2 -9.89 9.96 -6.54
C LYS A 2 -10.46 11.34 -6.21
N LEU A 3 -9.92 11.99 -5.17
CA LEU A 3 -10.29 13.37 -4.82
C LEU A 3 -9.91 14.34 -5.93
N PRO A 4 -10.69 15.41 -6.19
CA PRO A 4 -10.30 16.46 -7.12
C PRO A 4 -8.98 17.12 -6.69
N ASN A 5 -8.13 17.47 -7.67
CA ASN A 5 -6.79 18.04 -7.43
C ASN A 5 -6.79 19.26 -6.51
N LYS A 6 -7.84 20.10 -6.58
CA LYS A 6 -7.98 21.28 -5.72
C LYS A 6 -8.07 20.92 -4.24
N ASP A 7 -8.84 19.88 -3.92
CA ASP A 7 -9.05 19.46 -2.54
C ASP A 7 -7.90 18.60 -2.04
N LEU A 8 -7.33 17.76 -2.91
CA LEU A 8 -6.10 17.02 -2.62
C LEU A 8 -4.95 17.98 -2.27
N LYS A 9 -4.76 19.07 -3.04
CA LYS A 9 -3.72 20.06 -2.72
C LYS A 9 -3.90 20.72 -1.35
N LYS A 10 -5.16 20.96 -0.93
CA LYS A 10 -5.45 21.48 0.42
C LYS A 10 -5.13 20.46 1.51
N LEU A 11 -5.50 19.20 1.30
CA LEU A 11 -5.22 18.10 2.21
C LEU A 11 -3.70 17.96 2.44
N LEU A 12 -2.92 17.98 1.36
CA LEU A 12 -1.46 17.88 1.44
C LEU A 12 -0.81 19.11 2.09
N GLY A 13 -1.50 20.25 2.13
CA GLY A 13 -0.98 21.50 2.67
C GLY A 13 -0.73 21.50 4.19
N CYS A 14 -1.33 20.57 4.94
CA CYS A 14 -1.08 20.45 6.39
C CYS A 14 0.09 19.51 6.75
N ILE A 15 0.69 18.84 5.76
CA ILE A 15 1.80 17.92 5.98
C ILE A 15 3.05 18.74 6.38
N ARG A 16 3.64 18.41 7.54
CA ARG A 16 4.88 19.03 8.02
C ARG A 16 6.02 18.70 7.04
N LYS A 17 6.78 19.72 6.65
CA LYS A 17 8.01 19.54 5.87
C LYS A 17 9.12 18.95 6.75
N ASP A 18 9.90 18.04 6.19
CA ASP A 18 11.12 17.49 6.80
C ASP A 18 12.24 17.56 5.77
N ALA A 19 13.41 18.07 6.18
CA ALA A 19 14.54 18.28 5.26
C ALA A 19 15.10 16.98 4.68
N ARG A 20 14.81 15.82 5.31
CA ARG A 20 15.21 14.50 4.81
C ARG A 20 14.26 13.99 3.72
N VAL A 21 13.09 14.59 3.55
CA VAL A 21 12.11 14.17 2.52
C VAL A 21 12.42 14.90 1.21
N VAL A 22 12.82 14.14 0.21
CA VAL A 22 13.24 14.61 -1.11
C VAL A 22 12.04 14.73 -2.04
N VAL A 23 11.15 13.75 -1.98
CA VAL A 23 9.85 13.77 -2.65
C VAL A 23 8.77 13.67 -1.58
N SER A 24 8.13 14.81 -1.29
CA SER A 24 6.97 14.85 -0.42
C SER A 24 5.70 14.45 -1.17
N PRO A 25 4.64 14.01 -0.46
CA PRO A 25 3.32 13.81 -1.07
C PRO A 25 2.89 15.04 -1.88
N GLN A 26 2.66 14.86 -3.17
CA GLN A 26 2.30 15.92 -4.10
C GLN A 26 1.48 15.36 -5.27
N LEU A 27 0.81 16.24 -6.02
CA LEU A 27 -0.06 15.83 -7.12
C LEU A 27 0.73 15.11 -8.22
N GLY A 28 0.23 13.95 -8.64
CA GLY A 28 0.80 13.17 -9.75
C GLY A 28 2.04 12.34 -9.38
N PHE A 29 2.31 12.13 -8.10
CA PHE A 29 3.37 11.26 -7.62
C PHE A 29 2.76 10.10 -6.83
N ASP A 30 3.19 8.89 -7.14
CA ASP A 30 2.64 7.66 -6.57
C ASP A 30 3.49 7.12 -5.39
N ALA A 31 4.61 7.77 -5.07
CA ALA A 31 5.44 7.44 -3.91
C ALA A 31 6.08 8.68 -3.27
N GLY A 32 6.49 8.55 -2.01
CA GLY A 32 7.35 9.49 -1.30
C GLY A 32 8.79 8.96 -1.21
N VAL A 33 9.75 9.87 -1.14
CA VAL A 33 11.18 9.53 -1.09
C VAL A 33 11.86 10.31 0.02
N HIS A 34 12.62 9.63 0.88
CA HIS A 34 13.42 10.28 1.92
C HIS A 34 14.82 9.68 2.05
N LEU A 35 15.74 10.50 2.54
CA LEU A 35 17.14 10.15 2.75
C LEU A 35 17.28 9.23 3.97
N ILE A 36 18.05 8.16 3.82
CA ILE A 36 18.53 7.32 4.92
C ILE A 36 19.92 7.79 5.37
N ASP A 37 20.82 8.01 4.41
CA ASP A 37 22.13 8.62 4.57
C ASP A 37 22.61 9.23 3.25
N GLU A 38 23.87 9.65 3.15
CA GLU A 38 24.40 10.53 2.10
C GLU A 38 24.00 10.15 0.66
N ASP A 39 23.97 8.86 0.32
CA ASP A 39 23.68 8.36 -1.02
C ASP A 39 22.52 7.35 -1.10
N ARG A 40 21.88 7.02 0.02
CA ARG A 40 20.76 6.06 0.06
C ARG A 40 19.42 6.72 0.33
N TYR A 41 18.43 6.32 -0.47
CA TYR A 41 17.07 6.83 -0.41
C TYR A 41 16.11 5.67 -0.17
N LEU A 42 15.07 5.91 0.64
CA LEU A 42 13.96 5.00 0.84
C LEU A 42 12.73 5.54 0.11
N VAL A 43 12.22 4.73 -0.82
CA VAL A 43 10.96 4.95 -1.52
C VAL A 43 9.84 4.25 -0.77
N VAL A 44 8.76 4.97 -0.49
CA VAL A 44 7.60 4.45 0.23
C VAL A 44 6.33 4.79 -0.55
N SER A 45 5.50 3.79 -0.79
CA SER A 45 4.17 3.96 -1.39
C SER A 45 3.12 3.21 -0.55
N THR A 46 1.85 3.55 -0.79
CA THR A 46 0.67 2.85 -0.27
C THR A 46 -0.47 3.04 -1.27
N ASP A 47 -1.19 1.97 -1.58
CA ASP A 47 -2.37 2.01 -2.45
C ASP A 47 -3.41 0.99 -1.96
N PRO A 48 -4.67 1.40 -1.68
CA PRO A 48 -5.66 0.46 -1.19
C PRO A 48 -6.13 -0.52 -2.28
N CYS A 49 -6.23 -1.79 -1.92
CA CYS A 49 -6.85 -2.83 -2.73
C CYS A 49 -8.31 -3.04 -2.29
N LEU A 50 -9.27 -2.73 -3.16
CA LEU A 50 -10.70 -2.91 -2.88
C LEU A 50 -11.50 -3.01 -4.18
N GLY A 51 -12.60 -3.75 -4.16
CA GLY A 51 -13.49 -3.89 -5.33
C GLY A 51 -12.91 -4.70 -6.48
N VAL A 52 -11.91 -5.55 -6.20
CA VAL A 52 -11.30 -6.48 -7.16
C VAL A 52 -11.74 -7.92 -6.86
N PRO A 53 -11.67 -8.84 -7.83
CA PRO A 53 -12.03 -10.24 -7.61
C PRO A 53 -11.16 -10.90 -6.53
N GLU A 54 -11.77 -11.72 -5.67
CA GLU A 54 -11.10 -12.36 -4.53
C GLU A 54 -9.94 -13.27 -4.95
N GLU A 55 -10.02 -13.89 -6.14
CA GLU A 55 -8.97 -14.74 -6.69
C GLU A 55 -7.67 -13.99 -7.03
N TRP A 56 -7.74 -12.66 -7.20
CA TRP A 56 -6.59 -11.80 -7.51
C TRP A 56 -6.24 -10.84 -6.37
N PHE A 57 -7.04 -10.81 -5.30
CA PHE A 57 -6.97 -9.74 -4.31
C PHE A 57 -5.60 -9.60 -3.65
N GLY A 58 -5.03 -10.68 -3.12
CA GLY A 58 -3.73 -10.64 -2.46
C GLY A 58 -2.58 -10.37 -3.43
N TRP A 59 -2.69 -10.84 -4.68
CA TRP A 59 -1.71 -10.54 -5.72
C TRP A 59 -1.73 -9.05 -6.08
N LEU A 60 -2.92 -8.47 -6.29
CA LEU A 60 -3.09 -7.06 -6.60
C LEU A 60 -2.68 -6.17 -5.43
N LEU A 61 -3.00 -6.57 -4.20
CA LEU A 61 -2.58 -5.86 -2.98
C LEU A 61 -1.07 -5.62 -2.92
N VAL A 62 -0.27 -6.64 -3.28
CA VAL A 62 1.19 -6.51 -3.32
C VAL A 62 1.65 -5.75 -4.57
N ASN A 63 1.08 -6.04 -5.72
CA ASN A 63 1.56 -5.50 -6.99
C ASN A 63 1.19 -4.03 -7.22
N TYR A 64 0.11 -3.52 -6.64
CA TYR A 64 -0.22 -2.08 -6.70
C TYR A 64 0.90 -1.24 -6.08
N VAL A 65 1.21 -1.47 -4.81
CA VAL A 65 2.29 -0.73 -4.13
C VAL A 65 3.67 -1.02 -4.73
N ALA A 66 3.93 -2.25 -5.20
CA ALA A 66 5.20 -2.57 -5.87
C ALA A 66 5.37 -1.78 -7.17
N SER A 67 4.29 -1.60 -7.93
CA SER A 67 4.32 -0.85 -9.20
C SER A 67 4.62 0.64 -8.97
N ASP A 68 4.03 1.24 -7.94
CA ASP A 68 4.31 2.62 -7.55
C ASP A 68 5.77 2.82 -7.13
N VAL A 69 6.33 1.88 -6.36
CA VAL A 69 7.76 1.90 -5.99
C VAL A 69 8.65 1.76 -7.24
N ALA A 70 8.28 0.88 -8.17
CA ALA A 70 9.02 0.65 -9.41
C ALA A 70 9.04 1.87 -10.35
N LEU A 71 7.98 2.68 -10.39
CA LEU A 71 7.93 3.93 -11.16
C LEU A 71 9.00 4.95 -10.73
N PHE A 72 9.49 4.84 -9.49
CA PHE A 72 10.56 5.65 -8.95
C PHE A 72 11.95 5.02 -9.15
N GLY A 73 12.03 3.90 -9.88
CA GLY A 73 13.28 3.18 -10.14
C GLY A 73 13.79 2.37 -8.95
N ALA A 74 12.97 2.17 -7.92
CA ALA A 74 13.33 1.40 -6.74
C ALA A 74 12.76 -0.03 -6.81
N LYS A 75 13.43 -0.97 -6.13
CA LYS A 75 12.91 -2.31 -5.87
C LYS A 75 12.23 -2.33 -4.51
N MET A 76 11.01 -2.83 -4.44
CA MET A 76 10.35 -3.07 -3.15
C MET A 76 11.03 -4.25 -2.45
N GLU A 77 11.68 -3.99 -1.31
CA GLU A 77 12.31 -5.03 -0.48
C GLU A 77 11.39 -5.48 0.68
N PHE A 78 10.57 -4.57 1.19
CA PHE A 78 9.70 -4.80 2.33
C PHE A 78 8.32 -4.20 2.06
N CYS A 79 7.27 -4.87 2.53
CA CYS A 79 5.92 -4.32 2.55
C CYS A 79 5.16 -4.68 3.82
N THR A 80 4.10 -3.93 4.08
CA THR A 80 3.20 -4.14 5.22
C THR A 80 1.79 -4.32 4.69
N LEU A 81 1.00 -5.23 5.27
CA LEU A 81 -0.34 -5.53 4.76
C LEU A 81 -1.42 -5.38 5.82
N ASN A 82 -2.45 -4.60 5.52
CA ASN A 82 -3.70 -4.61 6.25
C ASN A 82 -4.74 -5.43 5.49
N LEU A 83 -5.44 -6.34 6.18
CA LEU A 83 -6.57 -7.10 5.63
C LEU A 83 -7.79 -6.87 6.50
N LEU A 84 -8.73 -6.08 6.00
CA LEU A 84 -9.91 -5.63 6.73
C LEU A 84 -11.17 -6.12 6.01
N SER A 85 -12.19 -6.54 6.75
CA SER A 85 -13.47 -6.91 6.14
C SER A 85 -14.64 -6.77 7.13
N SER A 86 -15.83 -7.17 6.71
CA SER A 86 -17.01 -7.22 7.57
C SER A 86 -16.95 -8.36 8.60
N PRO A 87 -17.67 -8.26 9.74
CA PRO A 87 -17.75 -9.33 10.75
C PRO A 87 -18.28 -10.68 10.22
N THR A 88 -19.00 -10.68 9.10
CA THR A 88 -19.51 -11.89 8.46
C THR A 88 -18.48 -12.62 7.60
N THR A 89 -17.28 -12.04 7.42
CA THR A 89 -16.23 -12.63 6.60
C THR A 89 -15.59 -13.82 7.29
N LYS A 90 -15.50 -14.94 6.58
CA LYS A 90 -14.89 -16.17 7.12
C LYS A 90 -13.37 -16.03 7.17
N ALA A 91 -12.75 -16.58 8.21
CA ALA A 91 -11.29 -16.65 8.36
C ALA A 91 -10.59 -17.26 7.13
N SER A 92 -11.23 -18.22 6.47
CA SER A 92 -10.70 -18.87 5.25
C SER A 92 -10.47 -17.90 4.09
N VAL A 93 -11.25 -16.82 4.00
CA VAL A 93 -11.09 -15.78 2.97
C VAL A 93 -9.76 -15.05 3.21
N PHE A 94 -9.51 -14.60 4.45
CA PHE A 94 -8.24 -13.97 4.83
C PHE A 94 -7.03 -14.87 4.58
N GLN A 95 -7.12 -16.16 4.92
CA GLN A 95 -6.05 -17.13 4.67
C GLN A 95 -5.74 -17.28 3.18
N LYS A 96 -6.77 -17.37 2.34
CA LYS A 96 -6.62 -17.46 0.88
C LYS A 96 -5.93 -16.22 0.31
N ILE A 97 -6.37 -15.03 0.73
CA ILE A 97 -5.80 -13.75 0.29
C ILE A 97 -4.36 -13.61 0.75
N MET A 98 -4.08 -13.94 2.01
CA MET A 98 -2.72 -13.87 2.55
C MET A 98 -1.79 -14.81 1.79
N LYS A 99 -2.27 -16.01 1.40
CA LYS A 99 -1.48 -16.91 0.55
C LYS A 99 -1.14 -16.27 -0.80
N GLN A 100 -2.11 -15.67 -1.49
CA GLN A 100 -1.86 -14.96 -2.75
C GLN A 100 -0.84 -13.83 -2.57
N ALA A 101 -0.94 -13.06 -1.47
CA ALA A 101 -0.01 -11.99 -1.16
C ALA A 101 1.41 -12.51 -0.88
N CYS A 102 1.54 -13.60 -0.12
CA CYS A 102 2.82 -14.27 0.10
C CYS A 102 3.45 -14.73 -1.22
N ASP A 103 2.68 -15.40 -2.08
CA ASP A 103 3.15 -15.87 -3.38
C ASP A 103 3.65 -14.67 -4.24
N ALA A 104 2.88 -13.57 -4.30
CA ALA A 104 3.25 -12.35 -5.02
C ALA A 104 4.50 -11.64 -4.44
N ALA A 105 4.61 -11.54 -3.11
CA ALA A 105 5.77 -10.95 -2.47
C ALA A 105 7.04 -11.78 -2.74
N GLN A 106 6.90 -13.12 -2.71
CA GLN A 106 7.98 -14.04 -3.04
C GLN A 106 8.45 -13.88 -4.49
N GLU A 107 7.54 -13.73 -5.45
CA GLU A 107 7.88 -13.47 -6.86
C GLU A 107 8.71 -12.20 -7.05
N LEU A 108 8.44 -11.15 -6.26
CA LEU A 108 9.18 -9.89 -6.28
C LEU A 108 10.49 -9.94 -5.47
N GLY A 109 10.70 -11.00 -4.68
CA GLY A 109 11.78 -11.10 -3.70
C GLY A 109 11.66 -10.07 -2.57
N ALA A 110 10.41 -9.72 -2.20
CA ALA A 110 10.08 -8.82 -1.11
C ALA A 110 9.62 -9.61 0.12
N ALA A 111 9.81 -9.04 1.31
CA ALA A 111 9.32 -9.60 2.56
C ALA A 111 8.12 -8.81 3.11
N ILE A 112 7.06 -9.52 3.48
CA ILE A 112 5.96 -8.94 4.25
C ILE A 112 6.39 -8.88 5.71
N VAL A 113 6.62 -7.67 6.24
CA VAL A 113 7.30 -7.49 7.54
C VAL A 113 6.36 -7.23 8.71
N THR A 114 5.17 -6.70 8.44
CA THR A 114 4.13 -6.48 9.45
C THR A 114 2.77 -6.28 8.80
N GLY A 115 1.73 -6.13 9.61
CA GLY A 115 0.39 -5.94 9.12
C GLY A 115 -0.66 -5.88 10.22
N HIS A 116 -1.91 -5.75 9.80
CA HIS A 116 -3.07 -5.84 10.67
C HIS A 116 -4.18 -6.63 9.99
N THR A 117 -4.86 -7.50 10.73
CA THR A 117 -6.04 -8.22 10.22
C THR A 117 -7.19 -8.01 11.18
N GLY A 118 -8.36 -7.64 10.66
CA GLY A 118 -9.51 -7.38 11.51
C GLY A 118 -10.83 -7.31 10.78
N THR A 119 -11.90 -7.53 11.53
CA THR A 119 -13.26 -7.30 11.07
C THR A 119 -13.88 -6.11 11.80
N TYR A 120 -14.63 -5.29 11.07
CA TYR A 120 -15.17 -4.03 11.59
C TYR A 120 -16.58 -3.80 11.06
N GLU A 121 -17.52 -3.41 11.94
CA GLU A 121 -18.92 -3.09 11.57
C GLU A 121 -19.03 -2.01 10.48
N GLY A 122 -18.07 -1.08 10.43
CA GLY A 122 -18.02 -0.01 9.42
C GLY A 122 -17.45 -0.43 8.06
N VAL A 123 -17.01 -1.69 7.90
CA VAL A 123 -16.40 -2.21 6.68
C VAL A 123 -17.35 -3.24 6.07
N SER A 124 -17.87 -2.97 4.88
CA SER A 124 -18.88 -3.81 4.21
C SER A 124 -18.30 -4.79 3.19
N THR A 125 -17.03 -4.62 2.82
CA THR A 125 -16.35 -5.43 1.82
C THR A 125 -14.90 -5.66 2.20
N LEU A 126 -14.20 -6.50 1.46
CA LEU A 126 -12.78 -6.73 1.64
C LEU A 126 -11.98 -5.47 1.25
N VAL A 127 -11.10 -5.05 2.15
CA VAL A 127 -10.21 -3.88 2.01
C VAL A 127 -8.80 -4.30 2.39
N GLY A 128 -7.86 -4.05 1.48
CA GLY A 128 -6.44 -4.26 1.65
C GLY A 128 -5.71 -2.93 1.57
N VAL A 129 -4.62 -2.75 2.34
CA VAL A 129 -3.70 -1.61 2.24
C VAL A 129 -2.28 -2.09 2.47
#